data_AF-A0A955XZ85-F1
#
_entry.id   AF-A0A955XZ85-F1
#
_cell.length_a   1.000
_cell.length_b   1.000
_cell.length_c   1.000
_cell.angle_alpha   90.00
_cell.angle_beta   90.00
_cell.angle_gamma   90.00
#
_symmetry.space_group_name_H-M   'P 1'
#
loop_
_entity.id
_entity.type
_entity.pdbx_description
1 polymer ?
#
loop_
_entity_poly.entity_id
_entity_poly.type
_entity_poly.pdbx_seq_one_letter_code
_entity_poly.pdbx_strand_id
1 'polypeptide(L)'
;MRLALLFLATGCTGNVEFPGTNMPEFFEFQENLGYQWQFANEDVTLTYRMVSEIEDYTIVDGRTEYVMVYRKDCINPNDQTCPDGEIIKSLTMTSDYAGVQIYGVDEQRFDPPVKLANQFMKVGESATTTTGGADYTSTMPEIGDCPVLLPNWTNCAQFDLVSSAGEDAITGSYWAITSFNIVAVTWPGQPGQWKLTNHVSLD
;
A
#
# COMPACT_ATOMS: atom_id res chain seq x y z
N MET A 1 64.79 25.36 -16.52
CA MET A 1 63.62 25.95 -15.85
C MET A 1 62.38 25.24 -16.37
N ARG A 2 61.86 24.24 -15.66
CA ARG A 2 60.63 23.51 -16.00
C ARG A 2 59.60 23.86 -14.92
N LEU A 3 58.60 24.64 -15.29
CA LEU A 3 57.50 25.05 -14.43
C LEU A 3 56.45 23.92 -14.50
N ALA A 4 56.37 23.10 -13.45
CA ALA A 4 55.35 22.08 -13.31
C ALA A 4 54.09 22.73 -12.72
N LEU A 5 53.04 22.80 -13.53
CA LEU A 5 51.72 23.30 -13.13
C LEU A 5 51.02 22.21 -12.29
N LEU A 6 51.00 22.38 -10.97
CA LEU A 6 50.12 21.62 -10.08
C LEU A 6 48.69 22.14 -10.25
N PHE A 7 47.86 21.41 -10.99
CA PHE A 7 46.41 21.57 -10.89
C PHE A 7 45.93 20.90 -9.60
N LEU A 8 45.58 21.72 -8.61
CA LEU A 8 44.81 21.29 -7.45
C LEU A 8 43.41 20.89 -7.92
N ALA A 9 43.17 19.59 -8.05
CA ALA A 9 41.83 19.05 -8.18
C ALA A 9 41.09 19.28 -6.85
N THR A 10 40.32 20.36 -6.78
CA THR A 10 39.30 20.57 -5.75
C THR A 10 38.20 19.54 -5.97
N GLY A 11 38.33 18.39 -5.32
CA GLY A 11 37.26 17.40 -5.26
C GLY A 11 36.09 17.98 -4.48
N CYS A 12 35.02 18.35 -5.18
CA CYS A 12 33.73 18.63 -4.56
C CYS A 12 33.19 17.32 -3.98
N THR A 13 33.50 17.04 -2.71
CA THR A 13 32.80 16.02 -1.92
C THR A 13 31.47 16.60 -1.44
N GLY A 14 30.58 16.88 -2.37
CA GLY A 14 29.18 17.13 -2.04
C GLY A 14 28.49 15.78 -1.90
N ASN A 15 28.22 15.35 -0.68
CA ASN A 15 27.32 14.22 -0.47
C ASN A 15 25.93 14.66 -0.90
N VAL A 16 25.49 14.22 -2.08
CA VAL A 16 24.10 14.33 -2.49
C VAL A 16 23.33 13.32 -1.65
N GLU A 17 22.54 13.80 -0.70
CA GLU A 17 21.66 12.95 0.09
C GLU A 17 20.47 12.53 -0.79
N PHE A 18 20.35 11.23 -1.04
CA PHE A 18 19.16 10.68 -1.70
C PHE A 18 17.97 10.86 -0.75
N PRO A 19 16.87 11.52 -1.16
CA PRO A 19 15.74 11.78 -0.26
C PRO A 19 14.92 10.52 0.05
N GLY A 20 15.03 9.46 -0.75
CA GLY A 20 14.17 8.29 -0.68
C GLY A 20 13.40 8.09 -1.98
N THR A 21 12.65 7.01 -2.05
CA THR A 21 11.75 6.73 -3.19
C THR A 21 10.46 7.53 -3.03
N ASN A 22 9.90 8.06 -4.12
CA ASN A 22 8.64 8.81 -4.12
C ASN A 22 7.47 7.85 -3.91
N MET A 23 6.95 7.77 -2.68
CA MET A 23 5.92 6.80 -2.30
C MET A 23 4.58 7.01 -3.01
N PRO A 24 4.15 8.25 -3.30
CA PRO A 24 2.94 8.47 -4.08
C PRO A 24 2.84 7.76 -5.43
N GLU A 25 3.96 7.52 -6.11
CA GLU A 25 4.00 6.80 -7.41
C GLU A 25 3.58 5.32 -7.29
N PHE A 26 3.61 4.76 -6.08
CA PHE A 26 3.13 3.40 -5.80
C PHE A 26 1.60 3.33 -5.62
N PHE A 27 0.94 4.48 -5.47
CA PHE A 27 -0.49 4.61 -5.13
C PHE A 27 -1.18 5.62 -6.06
N GLU A 28 -1.09 5.37 -7.37
CA GLU A 28 -1.74 6.15 -8.44
C GLU A 28 -3.25 5.85 -8.50
N PHE A 29 -4.00 6.22 -7.45
CA PHE A 29 -5.42 5.91 -7.32
C PHE A 29 -6.27 6.47 -8.47
N GLN A 30 -5.94 7.67 -8.95
CA GLN A 30 -6.71 8.38 -9.97
C GLN A 30 -6.71 7.63 -11.31
N GLU A 31 -5.54 7.12 -11.70
CA GLU A 31 -5.30 6.35 -12.92
C GLU A 31 -5.98 4.97 -12.88
N ASN A 32 -6.38 4.54 -11.68
CA ASN A 32 -6.89 3.21 -11.40
C ASN A 32 -8.40 3.16 -11.07
N LEU A 33 -9.16 4.26 -11.23
CA LEU A 33 -10.60 4.33 -10.93
C LEU A 33 -11.50 3.37 -11.74
N GLY A 34 -10.99 2.79 -12.82
CA GLY A 34 -11.71 1.86 -13.68
C GLY A 34 -11.19 0.43 -13.62
N TYR A 35 -10.46 0.05 -12.57
CA TYR A 35 -9.90 -1.29 -12.42
C TYR A 35 -10.50 -2.06 -11.25
N GLN A 36 -10.59 -3.37 -11.44
CA GLN A 36 -10.83 -4.33 -10.38
C GLN A 36 -9.63 -5.27 -10.26
N TRP A 37 -9.16 -5.46 -9.03
CA TRP A 37 -8.05 -6.35 -8.68
C TRP A 37 -8.59 -7.62 -8.03
N GLN A 38 -8.09 -8.78 -8.45
CA GLN A 38 -8.49 -10.08 -7.92
C GLN A 38 -7.31 -10.70 -7.18
N PHE A 39 -7.55 -11.18 -5.98
CA PHE A 39 -6.55 -11.73 -5.07
C PHE A 39 -6.92 -13.16 -4.69
N ALA A 40 -5.92 -14.04 -4.66
CA ALA A 40 -6.04 -15.37 -4.07
C ALA A 40 -5.29 -15.39 -2.74
N ASN A 41 -5.79 -16.17 -1.80
CA ASN A 41 -5.11 -16.38 -0.53
C ASN A 41 -4.14 -17.56 -0.62
N GLU A 42 -3.07 -17.54 0.17
CA GLU A 42 -2.18 -18.70 0.35
C GLU A 42 -2.88 -19.88 1.03
N ASP A 43 -3.89 -19.63 1.86
CA ASP A 43 -4.76 -20.65 2.40
C ASP A 43 -5.77 -21.11 1.34
N VAL A 44 -5.42 -22.23 0.71
CA VAL A 44 -6.22 -22.89 -0.31
C VAL A 44 -7.53 -23.50 0.21
N THR A 45 -7.79 -23.45 1.52
CA THR A 45 -9.06 -23.92 2.10
C THR A 45 -10.17 -22.86 2.06
N LEU A 46 -9.84 -21.60 1.80
CA LEU A 46 -10.84 -20.55 1.59
C LEU A 46 -11.69 -20.82 0.34
N THR A 47 -12.99 -20.61 0.47
CA THR A 47 -13.98 -20.84 -0.61
C THR A 47 -14.27 -19.60 -1.46
N TYR A 48 -13.53 -18.52 -1.24
CA TYR A 48 -13.64 -17.27 -2.01
C TYR A 48 -12.27 -16.72 -2.38
N ARG A 49 -12.26 -15.93 -3.46
CA ARG A 49 -11.19 -14.98 -3.76
C ARG A 49 -11.61 -13.60 -3.25
N MET A 50 -10.64 -12.71 -3.05
CA MET A 50 -10.93 -11.32 -2.70
C MET A 50 -10.88 -10.49 -3.97
N VAL A 51 -11.89 -9.64 -4.18
CA VAL A 51 -11.89 -8.62 -5.24
C VAL A 51 -11.77 -7.26 -4.59
N SER A 52 -11.03 -6.35 -5.21
CA SER A 52 -10.93 -4.95 -4.77
C SER A 52 -11.24 -4.02 -5.93
N GLU A 53 -11.88 -2.90 -5.62
CA GLU A 53 -12.09 -1.78 -6.55
C GLU A 53 -12.11 -0.45 -5.78
N ILE A 54 -11.95 0.67 -6.48
CA ILE A 54 -12.19 2.00 -5.92
C ILE A 54 -13.66 2.35 -6.20
N GLU A 55 -14.51 2.28 -5.18
CA GLU A 55 -15.97 2.47 -5.35
C GLU A 55 -16.36 3.96 -5.29
N ASP A 56 -15.61 4.77 -4.56
CA ASP A 56 -15.92 6.17 -4.36
C ASP A 56 -14.65 7.00 -4.17
N TYR A 57 -14.77 8.31 -4.38
CA TYR A 57 -13.76 9.27 -3.97
C TYR A 57 -14.40 10.60 -3.59
N THR A 58 -13.79 11.27 -2.61
CA THR A 58 -14.24 12.59 -2.16
C THR A 58 -13.09 13.58 -2.14
N ILE A 59 -13.37 14.86 -2.35
CA ILE A 59 -12.36 15.92 -2.24
C ILE A 59 -12.60 16.64 -0.92
N VAL A 60 -11.64 16.54 0.01
CA VAL A 60 -11.67 17.14 1.34
C VAL A 60 -10.47 18.07 1.46
N ASP A 61 -10.72 19.37 1.68
CA ASP A 61 -9.68 20.40 1.82
C ASP A 61 -8.61 20.41 0.69
N GLY A 62 -9.05 20.11 -0.54
CA GLY A 62 -8.19 20.11 -1.73
C GLY A 62 -7.38 18.83 -1.93
N ARG A 63 -7.60 17.79 -1.11
CA ARG A 63 -7.04 16.45 -1.26
C ARG A 63 -8.13 15.48 -1.70
N THR A 64 -7.79 14.51 -2.54
CA THR A 64 -8.70 13.42 -2.89
C THR A 64 -8.50 12.23 -1.95
N GLU A 65 -9.58 11.78 -1.33
CA GLU A 65 -9.67 10.56 -0.54
C GLU A 65 -10.41 9.49 -1.36
N TYR A 66 -9.77 8.35 -1.59
CA TYR A 66 -10.30 7.23 -2.36
C TYR A 66 -10.77 6.11 -1.43
N VAL A 67 -11.92 5.53 -1.72
CA VAL A 67 -12.50 4.43 -0.95
C VAL A 67 -12.25 3.13 -1.70
N MET A 68 -11.23 2.37 -1.28
CA MET A 68 -10.98 1.02 -1.76
C MET A 68 -11.86 0.05 -1.00
N VAL A 69 -12.63 -0.78 -1.71
CA VAL A 69 -13.50 -1.79 -1.10
C VAL A 69 -13.04 -3.18 -1.51
N TYR A 70 -12.86 -4.06 -0.53
CA TYR A 70 -12.48 -5.45 -0.68
C TYR A 70 -13.69 -6.34 -0.40
N ARG A 71 -14.09 -7.16 -1.36
CA ARG A 71 -15.27 -8.04 -1.27
C ARG A 71 -14.89 -9.50 -1.49
N LYS A 72 -15.74 -10.40 -0.99
CA LYS A 72 -15.70 -11.81 -1.35
C LYS A 72 -16.22 -12.00 -2.78
N ASP A 73 -15.53 -12.81 -3.53
CA ASP A 73 -15.99 -13.38 -4.80
C ASP A 73 -15.92 -14.90 -4.66
N CYS A 74 -17.08 -15.51 -4.46
CA CYS A 74 -17.20 -16.89 -4.02
C CYS A 74 -16.89 -17.85 -5.18
N ILE A 75 -15.94 -18.76 -4.97
CA ILE A 75 -15.47 -19.70 -6.01
C ILE A 75 -16.61 -20.62 -6.45
N ASN A 76 -17.45 -21.04 -5.51
CA ASN A 76 -18.67 -21.79 -5.79
C ASN A 76 -19.90 -20.90 -5.56
N PRO A 77 -20.58 -20.42 -6.62
CA PRO A 77 -21.73 -19.53 -6.48
C PRO A 77 -22.96 -20.20 -5.85
N ASN A 78 -22.96 -21.53 -5.68
CA ASN A 78 -24.03 -22.27 -5.01
C ASN A 78 -23.74 -22.51 -3.52
N ASP A 79 -22.56 -22.13 -3.01
CA ASP A 79 -22.23 -22.30 -1.59
C ASP A 79 -22.91 -21.20 -0.76
N GLN A 80 -23.99 -21.56 -0.08
CA GLN A 80 -24.73 -20.63 0.78
C GLN A 80 -23.95 -20.13 2.00
N THR A 81 -22.81 -20.75 2.33
CA THR A 81 -21.93 -20.30 3.42
C THR A 81 -20.98 -19.18 2.99
N CYS A 82 -20.90 -18.91 1.68
CA CYS A 82 -20.12 -17.83 1.10
C CYS A 82 -21.06 -16.84 0.39
N PRO A 83 -21.48 -15.76 1.07
CA PRO A 83 -22.29 -14.73 0.42
C PRO A 83 -21.41 -13.89 -0.51
N ASP A 84 -21.63 -14.05 -1.81
CA ASP A 84 -20.92 -13.31 -2.85
C ASP A 84 -21.13 -11.79 -2.70
N GLY A 85 -20.07 -11.00 -2.91
CA GLY A 85 -20.08 -9.55 -2.77
C GLY A 85 -20.04 -9.02 -1.34
N GLU A 86 -20.00 -9.88 -0.31
CA GLU A 86 -19.83 -9.47 1.08
C GLU A 86 -18.54 -8.66 1.26
N ILE A 87 -18.65 -7.47 1.89
CA ILE A 87 -17.50 -6.62 2.18
C ILE A 87 -16.65 -7.29 3.26
N ILE A 88 -15.38 -7.51 2.93
CA ILE A 88 -14.36 -7.95 3.89
C ILE A 88 -13.80 -6.74 4.63
N LYS A 89 -13.53 -5.66 3.89
CA LYS A 89 -12.93 -4.42 4.40
C LYS A 89 -13.13 -3.27 3.43
N SER A 90 -13.27 -2.06 3.93
CA SER A 90 -13.07 -0.83 3.16
C SER A 90 -11.92 -0.01 3.75
N LEU A 91 -11.08 0.58 2.89
CA LEU A 91 -10.02 1.49 3.29
C LEU A 91 -10.22 2.84 2.59
N THR A 92 -10.27 3.92 3.36
CA THR A 92 -10.21 5.27 2.81
C THR A 92 -8.77 5.75 2.82
N MET A 93 -8.20 6.00 1.64
CA MET A 93 -6.78 6.30 1.48
C MET A 93 -6.54 7.55 0.62
N THR A 94 -5.38 8.16 0.79
CA THR A 94 -4.88 9.21 -0.09
C THR A 94 -3.42 8.93 -0.47
N SER A 95 -2.99 9.58 -1.55
CA SER A 95 -1.61 9.63 -2.00
C SER A 95 -1.32 11.04 -2.51
N ASP A 96 -0.53 11.81 -1.76
CA ASP A 96 -0.22 13.21 -2.10
C ASP A 96 1.19 13.63 -1.60
N TYR A 97 1.46 14.94 -1.56
CA TYR A 97 2.74 15.49 -1.12
C TYR A 97 3.05 15.22 0.37
N ALA A 98 2.08 14.80 1.18
CA ALA A 98 2.31 14.36 2.55
C ALA A 98 2.65 12.87 2.65
N GLY A 99 2.56 12.12 1.53
CA GLY A 99 2.80 10.69 1.43
C GLY A 99 1.52 9.89 1.24
N VAL A 100 1.52 8.66 1.76
CA VAL A 100 0.39 7.73 1.64
C VAL A 100 -0.26 7.60 3.01
N GLN A 101 -1.56 7.91 3.08
CA GLN A 101 -2.27 7.99 4.37
C GLN A 101 -3.59 7.21 4.32
N ILE A 102 -3.95 6.63 5.46
CA ILE A 102 -5.20 5.91 5.70
C ILE A 102 -6.08 6.78 6.60
N TYR A 103 -7.17 7.29 6.06
CA TYR A 103 -8.14 8.13 6.75
C TYR A 103 -9.23 7.34 7.44
N GLY A 104 -9.46 6.10 7.04
CA GLY A 104 -10.50 5.28 7.64
C GLY A 104 -10.43 3.82 7.23
N VAL A 105 -11.10 3.02 8.04
CA VAL A 105 -11.38 1.60 7.80
C VAL A 105 -12.84 1.33 8.12
N ASP A 106 -13.56 0.75 7.18
CA ASP A 106 -15.00 0.55 7.26
C ASP A 106 -15.71 1.88 7.64
N GLU A 107 -16.44 1.92 8.77
CA GLU A 107 -17.11 3.13 9.26
C GLU A 107 -16.23 4.00 10.18
N GLN A 108 -15.04 3.52 10.55
CA GLN A 108 -14.13 4.23 11.46
C GLN A 108 -13.27 5.24 10.69
N ARG A 109 -13.15 6.46 11.24
CA ARG A 109 -12.28 7.52 10.75
C ARG A 109 -11.11 7.75 11.72
N PHE A 110 -9.95 8.08 11.15
CA PHE A 110 -8.74 8.48 11.87
C PHE A 110 -8.52 9.99 11.73
N ASP A 111 -8.27 10.66 12.86
CA ASP A 111 -7.87 12.06 12.90
C ASP A 111 -6.80 12.27 13.99
N PRO A 112 -5.52 12.51 13.65
CA PRO A 112 -4.99 12.61 12.28
C PRO A 112 -5.03 11.25 11.55
N PRO A 113 -4.95 11.23 10.19
CA PRO A 113 -4.90 9.99 9.41
C PRO A 113 -3.62 9.21 9.67
N VAL A 114 -3.69 7.88 9.63
CA VAL A 114 -2.54 7.00 9.82
C VAL A 114 -1.63 7.06 8.60
N LYS A 115 -0.35 7.41 8.81
CA LYS A 115 0.66 7.40 7.73
C LYS A 115 1.12 5.98 7.43
N LEU A 116 0.83 5.49 6.23
CA LEU A 116 1.45 4.28 5.70
C LEU A 116 2.85 4.57 5.17
N ALA A 117 3.08 5.73 4.56
CA ALA A 117 4.39 6.16 4.11
C ALA A 117 4.52 7.69 4.12
N ASN A 118 5.73 8.22 4.34
CA ASN A 118 6.03 9.63 4.05
C ASN A 118 6.15 9.84 2.52
N GLN A 119 6.16 11.09 2.05
CA GLN A 119 6.33 11.39 0.62
C GLN A 119 7.55 10.71 0.01
N PHE A 120 8.69 10.82 0.69
CA PHE A 120 9.91 10.10 0.35
C PHE A 120 10.28 9.18 1.51
N MET A 121 10.61 7.93 1.19
CA MET A 121 10.95 6.92 2.18
C MET A 121 12.06 6.02 1.66
N LYS A 122 13.00 5.65 2.54
CA LYS A 122 14.07 4.69 2.27
C LYS A 122 13.79 3.35 2.95
N VAL A 123 14.39 2.30 2.41
CA VAL A 123 14.36 0.98 3.05
C VAL A 123 14.94 1.10 4.47
N GLY A 124 14.19 0.57 5.45
CA GLY A 124 14.49 0.65 6.88
C GLY A 124 13.95 1.89 7.60
N GLU A 125 13.37 2.87 6.89
CA GLU A 125 12.72 4.01 7.53
C GLU A 125 11.30 3.67 7.98
N SER A 126 10.75 4.52 8.85
CA SER A 126 9.40 4.38 9.39
C SER A 126 8.65 5.71 9.43
N ALA A 127 7.32 5.65 9.34
CA ALA A 127 6.41 6.73 9.67
C ALA A 127 5.57 6.33 10.88
N THR A 128 5.35 7.24 11.83
CA THR A 128 4.50 6.98 13.00
C THR A 128 3.41 8.03 13.12
N THR A 129 2.21 7.61 13.49
CA THR A 129 1.05 8.47 13.75
C THR A 129 0.37 8.03 15.03
N THR A 130 0.08 8.97 15.93
CA THR A 130 -0.77 8.73 17.10
C THR A 130 -2.19 9.18 16.80
N THR A 131 -3.15 8.25 16.82
CA THR A 131 -4.57 8.52 16.61
C THR A 131 -5.43 7.41 17.22
N GLY A 132 -6.71 7.69 17.52
CA GLY A 132 -7.61 6.67 18.08
C GLY A 132 -7.15 6.07 19.42
N GLY A 133 -6.24 6.73 20.14
CA GLY A 133 -5.66 6.22 21.39
C GLY A 133 -4.52 5.20 21.21
N ALA A 134 -4.00 5.01 20.00
CA ALA A 134 -2.88 4.12 19.69
C ALA A 134 -1.80 4.82 18.85
N ASP A 135 -0.59 4.29 18.90
CA ASP A 135 0.50 4.65 17.99
C ASP A 135 0.55 3.62 16.85
N TYR A 136 0.41 4.10 15.63
CA TYR A 136 0.56 3.31 14.41
C TYR A 136 1.92 3.59 13.80
N THR A 137 2.74 2.55 13.62
CA THR A 137 4.08 2.66 13.00
C THR A 137 4.13 1.81 11.74
N SER A 138 4.35 2.47 10.61
CA SER A 138 4.64 1.82 9.33
C SER A 138 6.13 1.81 9.06
N THR A 139 6.71 0.66 8.75
CA THR A 139 8.13 0.51 8.35
C THR A 139 8.20 0.05 6.91
N MET A 140 9.17 0.55 6.12
CA MET A 140 9.43 0.04 4.76
C MET A 140 10.62 -0.92 4.80
N PRO A 141 10.45 -2.24 5.07
CA PRO A 141 11.56 -3.18 5.23
C PRO A 141 12.31 -3.47 3.92
N GLU A 142 11.64 -3.37 2.76
CA GLU A 142 12.24 -3.72 1.48
C GLU A 142 11.55 -3.04 0.28
N ILE A 143 12.31 -2.92 -0.82
CA ILE A 143 11.80 -2.77 -2.18
C ILE A 143 12.37 -3.95 -2.97
N GLY A 144 11.52 -4.86 -3.43
CA GLY A 144 11.96 -6.16 -3.91
C GLY A 144 10.97 -6.86 -4.84
N ASP A 145 11.00 -8.19 -4.84
CA ASP A 145 10.08 -8.99 -5.65
C ASP A 145 8.65 -8.87 -5.12
N CYS A 146 7.69 -8.83 -6.04
CA CYS A 146 6.28 -8.75 -5.67
C CYS A 146 5.73 -10.15 -5.33
N PRO A 147 5.07 -10.33 -4.18
CA PRO A 147 4.41 -11.60 -3.84
C PRO A 147 3.06 -11.74 -4.56
N VAL A 148 3.08 -11.71 -5.89
CA VAL A 148 1.91 -11.84 -6.76
C VAL A 148 1.96 -13.18 -7.52
N LEU A 149 0.82 -13.63 -8.04
CA LEU A 149 0.75 -14.82 -8.92
C LEU A 149 0.86 -14.45 -10.42
N LEU A 150 1.28 -13.21 -10.69
CA LEU A 150 1.59 -12.71 -12.03
C LEU A 150 3.10 -12.79 -12.30
N PRO A 151 3.54 -13.13 -13.53
CA PRO A 151 4.95 -13.34 -13.81
C PRO A 151 5.76 -12.05 -13.74
N ASN A 152 6.92 -12.12 -13.07
CA ASN A 152 8.04 -11.17 -13.15
C ASN A 152 7.76 -9.73 -12.69
N TRP A 153 6.91 -9.53 -11.68
CA TRP A 153 6.74 -8.21 -11.07
C TRP A 153 7.84 -8.00 -10.03
N THR A 154 8.70 -7.01 -10.28
CA THR A 154 9.79 -6.60 -9.40
C THR A 154 9.60 -5.14 -8.99
N ASN A 155 10.27 -4.73 -7.93
CA ASN A 155 10.19 -3.39 -7.32
C ASN A 155 8.87 -3.11 -6.57
N CYS A 156 8.34 -4.10 -5.84
CA CYS A 156 7.30 -3.84 -4.86
C CYS A 156 7.89 -3.21 -3.61
N ALA A 157 7.33 -2.09 -3.16
CA ALA A 157 7.57 -1.56 -1.83
C ALA A 157 6.70 -2.31 -0.82
N GLN A 158 7.35 -2.92 0.18
CA GLN A 158 6.65 -3.52 1.32
C GLN A 158 6.52 -2.48 2.44
N PHE A 159 5.37 -2.45 3.10
CA PHE A 159 5.12 -1.67 4.30
C PHE A 159 4.57 -2.59 5.39
N ASP A 160 5.22 -2.59 6.56
CA ASP A 160 4.74 -3.29 7.75
C ASP A 160 4.13 -2.28 8.71
N LEU A 161 2.80 -2.30 8.84
CA LEU A 161 2.03 -1.40 9.70
C LEU A 161 1.60 -2.13 10.99
N VAL A 162 2.09 -1.63 12.12
CA VAL A 162 1.77 -2.16 13.46
C VAL A 162 1.11 -1.10 14.32
N SER A 163 0.35 -1.53 15.33
CA SER A 163 -0.30 -0.66 16.31
C SER A 163 0.16 -0.99 17.73
N SER A 164 0.37 0.03 18.56
CA SER A 164 0.67 -0.13 19.99
C SER A 164 -0.48 -0.77 20.78
N ALA A 165 -1.69 -0.77 20.22
CA ALA A 165 -2.86 -1.43 20.81
C ALA A 165 -2.94 -2.94 20.50
N GLY A 166 -2.03 -3.47 19.67
CA GLY A 166 -2.02 -4.86 19.24
C GLY A 166 -2.53 -5.02 17.80
N GLU A 167 -3.19 -6.15 17.52
CA GLU A 167 -3.82 -6.39 16.23
C GLU A 167 -5.01 -5.45 16.03
N ASP A 168 -5.01 -4.71 14.92
CA ASP A 168 -6.03 -3.73 14.55
C ASP A 168 -6.43 -3.89 13.07
N ALA A 169 -7.61 -3.39 12.71
CA ALA A 169 -8.20 -3.56 11.38
C ALA A 169 -7.33 -3.02 10.23
N ILE A 170 -6.42 -2.07 10.46
CA ILE A 170 -5.50 -1.58 9.42
C ILE A 170 -4.05 -2.05 9.60
N THR A 171 -3.76 -2.89 10.59
CA THR A 171 -2.41 -3.44 10.75
C THR A 171 -2.17 -4.60 9.78
N GLY A 172 -0.90 -4.91 9.53
CA GLY A 172 -0.48 -5.95 8.60
C GLY A 172 0.65 -5.51 7.67
N SER A 173 0.97 -6.36 6.70
CA SER A 173 1.95 -6.04 5.66
C SER A 173 1.27 -5.76 4.34
N TYR A 174 1.69 -4.69 3.67
CA TYR A 174 1.16 -4.20 2.41
C TYR A 174 2.27 -4.18 1.37
N TRP A 175 2.04 -4.76 0.19
CA TRP A 175 2.97 -4.63 -0.94
C TRP A 175 2.30 -3.81 -2.01
N ALA A 176 2.95 -2.74 -2.43
CA ALA A 176 2.49 -1.91 -3.54
C ALA A 176 3.53 -1.89 -4.65
N ILE A 177 3.09 -1.75 -5.90
CA ILE A 177 3.96 -1.51 -7.05
C ILE A 177 3.52 -0.25 -7.78
N THR A 178 4.48 0.44 -8.38
CA THR A 178 4.26 1.64 -9.19
C THR A 178 3.09 1.48 -10.16
N SER A 179 2.21 2.47 -10.20
CA SER A 179 1.03 2.54 -11.06
C SER A 179 -0.08 1.49 -10.85
N PHE A 180 0.05 0.57 -9.89
CA PHE A 180 -0.92 -0.54 -9.70
C PHE A 180 -1.53 -0.62 -8.31
N ASN A 181 -1.05 0.15 -7.34
CA ASN A 181 -1.52 0.16 -5.96
C ASN A 181 -1.10 -1.10 -5.17
N ILE A 182 -1.87 -1.47 -4.14
CA ILE A 182 -1.67 -2.66 -3.30
C ILE A 182 -1.88 -3.93 -4.14
N VAL A 183 -0.84 -4.74 -4.26
CA VAL A 183 -0.82 -6.00 -5.01
C VAL A 183 -0.72 -7.23 -4.12
N ALA A 184 -0.41 -7.05 -2.83
CA ALA A 184 -0.56 -8.09 -1.85
C ALA A 184 -0.79 -7.49 -0.46
N VAL A 185 -1.46 -8.25 0.40
CA VAL A 185 -1.71 -7.82 1.77
C VAL A 185 -1.82 -9.00 2.73
N THR A 186 -1.31 -8.82 3.94
CA THR A 186 -1.63 -9.67 5.10
C THR A 186 -2.40 -8.83 6.10
N TRP A 187 -3.46 -9.38 6.68
CA TRP A 187 -4.20 -8.73 7.76
C TRP A 187 -4.30 -9.66 8.95
N PRO A 188 -4.26 -9.12 10.18
CA PRO A 188 -4.53 -9.91 11.38
C PRO A 188 -5.87 -10.63 11.29
N GLY A 189 -5.92 -11.84 11.85
CA GLY A 189 -7.12 -12.68 11.86
C GLY A 189 -7.56 -13.26 10.52
N GLN A 190 -6.92 -12.91 9.40
CA GLN A 190 -7.12 -13.57 8.12
C GLN A 190 -6.10 -14.70 7.95
N PRO A 191 -6.48 -15.84 7.34
CA PRO A 191 -5.50 -16.87 7.03
C PRO A 191 -4.61 -16.36 5.89
N GLY A 192 -3.30 -16.61 5.97
CA GLY A 192 -2.34 -16.39 4.89
C GLY A 192 -2.23 -14.97 4.32
N GLN A 193 -1.45 -14.84 3.24
CA GLN A 193 -1.34 -13.62 2.44
C GLN A 193 -2.33 -13.63 1.27
N TRP A 194 -2.96 -12.49 1.03
CA TRP A 194 -3.71 -12.21 -0.20
C TRP A 194 -2.76 -11.70 -1.28
N LYS A 195 -2.73 -12.36 -2.43
CA LYS A 195 -1.81 -12.09 -3.55
C LYS A 195 -2.59 -11.79 -4.81
N LEU A 196 -2.25 -10.71 -5.50
CA LEU A 196 -2.87 -10.37 -6.78
C LEU A 196 -2.67 -11.52 -7.77
N THR A 197 -3.76 -11.93 -8.41
CA THR A 197 -3.80 -12.98 -9.43
C THR A 197 -4.24 -12.46 -10.77
N ASN A 198 -5.03 -11.40 -10.79
CA ASN A 198 -5.54 -10.80 -12.00
C ASN A 198 -5.96 -9.34 -11.74
N HIS A 199 -6.03 -8.55 -12.80
CA HIS A 199 -6.69 -7.24 -12.79
C HIS A 199 -7.46 -7.08 -14.10
N VAL A 200 -8.61 -6.42 -14.05
CA VAL A 200 -9.46 -6.18 -15.21
C VAL A 200 -9.87 -4.71 -15.24
N SER A 201 -9.92 -4.14 -16.44
CA SER A 201 -10.56 -2.84 -16.66
C SER A 201 -12.08 -3.05 -16.71
N LEU A 202 -12.81 -2.11 -16.12
CA LEU A 202 -14.27 -2.10 -15.99
C LEU A 202 -14.97 -1.28 -17.10
N ASP A 203 -14.19 -0.75 -18.06
CA ASP A 203 -14.66 0.06 -19.20
C ASP A 203 -15.25 -0.78 -20.37
#